data_AF-A0A3R7U472-F1
#
_entry.id   AF-A0A3R7U472-F1
#
_cell.length_a   1.000
_cell.length_b   1.000
_cell.length_c   1.000
_cell.angle_alpha   90.00
_cell.angle_beta   90.00
_cell.angle_gamma   90.00
#
_symmetry.space_group_name_H-M   'P 1'
#
loop_
_entity.id
_entity.type
_entity.pdbx_description
1 polymer ?
#
loop_
_entity_poly.entity_id
_entity_poly.type
_entity_poly.pdbx_seq_one_letter_code
_entity_poly.pdbx_strand_id
1 'polypeptide(L)'
;MLDKTYTVHVAREGGHEQETMTRQGIIDMVSTNDNTWVFVDSQMVSVEELETIELNNSTEIRINPGMVGGSETFKVFIANQTGDQEVMMSKQEIVGELSQNQGNWLFVDGQMVDASTLENTSITQDNVLRMVPSIVGGSGEATFTVQITDSTGHSVAQMSQTELACETESGSNWLFVDGQMVDAAAVREMDLSQAAEIRLTKPLVGGIDSV
;
A
#
# COMPACT_ATOMS: atom_id res chain seq x y z
N MET A 1 27.60 12.32 -38.77
CA MET A 1 26.54 11.62 -39.54
C MET A 1 25.31 11.65 -38.67
N LEU A 2 24.12 11.91 -39.21
CA LEU A 2 22.89 11.81 -38.43
C LEU A 2 22.66 10.33 -38.13
N ASP A 3 22.40 10.00 -36.87
CA ASP A 3 22.03 8.64 -36.49
C ASP A 3 20.75 8.25 -37.23
N LYS A 4 20.77 7.06 -37.84
CA LYS A 4 19.61 6.55 -38.57
C LYS A 4 18.47 6.32 -37.58
N THR A 5 17.29 6.84 -37.92
CA THR A 5 16.08 6.68 -37.13
C THR A 5 15.10 5.73 -37.80
N TYR A 6 14.21 5.15 -36.99
CA TYR A 6 13.21 4.18 -37.36
C TYR A 6 11.86 4.56 -36.77
N THR A 7 10.78 4.26 -37.48
CA THR A 7 9.43 4.36 -36.95
C THR A 7 9.17 3.14 -36.08
N VAL A 8 8.78 3.38 -34.83
CA VAL A 8 8.56 2.35 -33.80
C VAL A 8 7.14 2.49 -33.29
N HIS A 9 6.40 1.38 -33.30
CA HIS A 9 5.07 1.31 -32.70
C HIS A 9 5.20 0.91 -31.24
N VAL A 10 4.87 1.80 -30.32
CA VAL A 10 4.96 1.56 -28.88
C VAL A 10 3.55 1.36 -28.34
N ALA A 11 3.28 0.20 -27.75
CA ALA A 11 2.05 0.01 -27.00
C ALA A 11 2.18 0.64 -25.60
N ARG A 12 1.16 1.38 -25.19
CA ARG A 12 1.04 2.00 -23.87
C ARG A 12 -0.36 1.71 -23.31
N GLU A 13 -0.57 2.03 -22.03
CA GLU A 13 -1.87 1.84 -21.34
C GLU A 13 -3.04 2.52 -22.08
N GLY A 14 -2.78 3.68 -22.71
CA GLY A 14 -3.77 4.44 -23.49
C GLY A 14 -3.95 4.01 -24.96
N GLY A 15 -3.21 2.99 -25.43
CA GLY A 15 -3.23 2.53 -26.82
C GLY A 15 -1.85 2.50 -27.49
N HIS A 16 -1.84 2.40 -28.82
CA HIS A 16 -0.60 2.37 -29.61
C HIS A 16 -0.19 3.77 -30.06
N GLU A 17 1.07 4.12 -29.83
CA GLU A 17 1.72 5.33 -30.31
C GLU A 17 2.79 4.99 -31.36
N GLN A 18 3.10 5.94 -32.23
CA GLN A 18 4.22 5.84 -33.17
C GLN A 18 5.29 6.86 -32.80
N GLU A 19 6.51 6.39 -32.61
CA GLU A 19 7.66 7.21 -32.25
C GLU A 19 8.78 7.03 -33.27
N THR A 20 9.59 8.07 -33.45
CA THR A 20 10.80 8.00 -34.29
C THR A 20 12.02 7.92 -33.38
N MET A 21 12.75 6.81 -33.45
CA MET A 21 13.84 6.51 -32.51
C MET A 21 15.10 6.07 -33.24
N THR A 22 16.27 6.32 -32.64
CA THR A 22 17.53 5.69 -33.07
C THR A 22 17.58 4.24 -32.59
N ARG A 23 18.45 3.41 -33.17
CA ARG A 23 18.67 2.04 -32.66
C ARG A 23 18.98 2.03 -31.16
N GLN A 24 19.87 2.93 -30.71
CA GLN A 24 20.22 3.03 -29.29
C GLN A 24 19.00 3.39 -28.44
N GLY A 25 18.15 4.31 -28.89
CA GLY A 25 16.92 4.66 -28.17
C GLY A 25 15.95 3.49 -28.02
N ILE A 26 15.86 2.60 -29.03
CA ILE A 26 15.05 1.38 -28.95
C ILE A 26 15.66 0.42 -27.91
N ILE A 27 16.98 0.20 -27.96
CA ILE A 27 17.71 -0.66 -27.00
C ILE A 27 17.51 -0.15 -25.57
N ASP A 28 17.69 1.15 -25.35
CA ASP A 28 17.55 1.76 -24.03
C ASP A 28 16.11 1.60 -23.50
N MET A 29 15.10 1.81 -24.35
CA MET A 29 13.69 1.66 -23.98
C MET A 29 13.34 0.23 -23.57
N VAL A 30 13.83 -0.76 -24.31
CA VAL A 30 13.59 -2.19 -24.02
C VAL A 30 14.36 -2.64 -22.78
N SER A 31 15.61 -2.19 -22.62
CA SER A 31 16.48 -2.59 -21.51
C SER A 31 16.10 -1.95 -20.17
N THR A 32 15.40 -0.81 -20.19
CA THR A 32 14.96 -0.13 -18.95
C THR A 32 13.76 -0.83 -18.31
N ASN A 33 13.05 -1.71 -19.02
CA ASN A 33 11.79 -2.28 -18.57
C ASN A 33 11.82 -3.82 -18.68
N ASP A 34 12.01 -4.51 -17.54
CA ASP A 34 12.21 -5.97 -17.39
C ASP A 34 11.04 -6.87 -17.89
N ASN A 35 10.03 -6.29 -18.52
CA ASN A 35 8.93 -7.01 -19.14
C ASN A 35 8.52 -6.28 -20.41
N THR A 36 9.44 -6.10 -21.36
CA THR A 36 9.17 -5.48 -22.66
C THR A 36 9.61 -6.41 -23.77
N TRP A 37 8.72 -6.63 -24.73
CA TRP A 37 8.99 -7.42 -25.92
C TRP A 37 9.15 -6.50 -27.12
N VAL A 38 10.26 -6.68 -27.83
CA VAL A 38 10.49 -6.03 -29.10
C VAL A 38 10.26 -7.03 -30.23
N PHE A 39 9.48 -6.61 -31.21
CA PHE A 39 9.24 -7.34 -32.44
C PHE A 39 9.85 -6.57 -33.60
N VAL A 40 10.60 -7.28 -34.43
CA VAL A 40 11.14 -6.80 -35.71
C VAL A 40 10.52 -7.66 -36.81
N ASP A 41 9.77 -7.02 -37.72
CA ASP A 41 9.05 -7.70 -38.81
C ASP A 41 8.20 -8.89 -38.32
N SER A 42 7.45 -8.65 -37.24
CA SER A 42 6.60 -9.65 -36.54
C SER A 42 7.35 -10.81 -35.86
N GLN A 43 8.68 -10.78 -35.80
CA GLN A 43 9.47 -11.75 -35.02
C GLN A 43 9.93 -11.11 -33.71
N MET A 44 9.73 -11.82 -32.60
CA MET A 44 10.28 -11.39 -31.31
C MET A 44 11.80 -11.54 -31.34
N VAL A 45 12.52 -10.51 -30.90
CA VAL A 45 13.99 -10.51 -30.85
C VAL A 45 14.49 -10.11 -29.46
N SER A 46 15.67 -10.58 -29.07
CA SER A 46 16.34 -10.14 -27.84
C SER A 46 17.01 -8.77 -28.02
N VAL A 47 17.47 -8.17 -26.92
CA VAL A 47 18.25 -6.93 -26.96
C VAL A 47 19.58 -7.14 -27.70
N GLU A 48 20.25 -8.28 -27.47
CA GLU A 48 21.50 -8.64 -28.14
C GLU A 48 21.29 -8.85 -29.65
N GLU A 49 20.18 -9.45 -30.05
CA GLU A 49 19.81 -9.58 -31.46
C GLU A 49 19.53 -8.21 -32.09
N LEU A 50 18.88 -7.30 -31.34
CA LEU A 50 18.58 -5.94 -31.78
C LEU A 50 19.86 -5.10 -32.03
N GLU A 51 20.99 -5.41 -31.41
CA GLU A 51 22.27 -4.74 -31.68
C GLU A 51 22.80 -5.06 -33.08
N THR A 52 22.52 -6.25 -33.60
CA THR A 52 23.19 -6.77 -34.81
C THR A 52 22.26 -6.99 -35.99
N ILE A 53 20.94 -7.09 -35.76
CA ILE A 53 19.95 -7.30 -36.82
C ILE A 53 19.99 -6.15 -37.84
N GLU A 54 19.84 -6.49 -39.12
CA GLU A 54 19.79 -5.48 -40.17
C GLU A 54 18.43 -4.74 -40.13
N LEU A 55 18.46 -3.42 -39.99
CA LEU A 55 17.27 -2.58 -39.95
C LEU A 55 17.27 -1.61 -41.13
N ASN A 56 16.16 -1.58 -41.88
CA ASN A 56 15.94 -0.68 -42.99
C ASN A 56 14.68 0.17 -42.79
N ASN A 57 14.38 1.07 -43.73
CA ASN A 57 13.27 2.03 -43.58
C ASN A 57 11.88 1.39 -43.73
N SER A 58 11.83 0.15 -44.21
CA SER A 58 10.62 -0.65 -44.34
C SER A 58 10.48 -1.67 -43.20
N THR A 59 11.47 -1.78 -42.32
CA THR A 59 11.42 -2.67 -41.16
C THR A 59 10.36 -2.18 -40.20
N GLU A 60 9.43 -3.06 -39.85
CA GLU A 60 8.43 -2.80 -38.82
C GLU A 60 9.01 -3.12 -37.44
N ILE A 61 9.03 -2.13 -36.56
CA ILE A 61 9.46 -2.31 -35.17
C ILE A 61 8.26 -2.07 -34.27
N ARG A 62 7.90 -3.05 -33.45
CA ARG A 62 6.87 -2.92 -32.41
C ARG A 62 7.48 -3.20 -31.05
N ILE A 63 7.29 -2.26 -30.13
CA ILE A 63 7.61 -2.43 -28.72
C ILE A 63 6.29 -2.63 -27.99
N ASN A 64 6.11 -3.84 -27.47
CA ASN A 64 4.99 -4.14 -26.60
C ASN A 64 5.54 -4.26 -25.19
N PRO A 65 5.02 -3.49 -24.21
CA PRO A 65 5.18 -3.89 -22.84
C PRO A 65 4.58 -5.30 -22.76
N GLY A 66 5.27 -6.19 -22.09
CA GLY A 66 4.81 -7.55 -21.84
C GLY A 66 3.37 -7.46 -21.39
N MET A 67 2.50 -8.23 -22.05
CA MET A 67 1.11 -8.32 -21.68
C MET A 67 1.04 -8.85 -20.25
N VAL A 68 1.04 -7.95 -19.26
CA VAL A 68 0.46 -8.24 -17.96
C VAL A 68 -1.03 -8.31 -18.24
N GLY A 69 -1.53 -9.53 -18.45
CA GLY A 69 -2.97 -9.77 -18.54
C GLY A 69 -3.58 -9.49 -17.17
N GLY A 70 -3.76 -8.22 -16.82
CA GLY A 70 -3.78 -7.81 -15.42
C GLY A 70 -2.42 -8.10 -14.78
N SER A 71 -1.89 -7.18 -13.98
CA SER A 71 -0.84 -7.54 -13.03
C SER A 71 -1.32 -8.78 -12.27
N GLU A 72 -0.55 -9.87 -12.23
CA GLU A 72 -0.92 -11.07 -11.49
C GLU A 72 -1.33 -10.63 -10.08
N THR A 73 -2.59 -10.91 -9.72
CA THR A 73 -3.13 -10.53 -8.42
C THR A 73 -3.11 -11.73 -7.51
N PHE A 74 -2.76 -11.47 -6.26
CA PHE A 74 -2.68 -12.42 -5.18
C PHE A 74 -3.77 -12.10 -4.18
N LYS A 75 -4.34 -13.14 -3.57
CA LYS A 75 -5.22 -12.97 -2.42
C LYS A 75 -4.36 -12.62 -1.21
N VAL A 76 -4.60 -11.46 -0.62
CA VAL A 76 -3.92 -10.99 0.58
C VAL A 76 -4.94 -10.88 1.71
N PHE A 77 -4.65 -11.50 2.84
CA PHE A 77 -5.41 -11.35 4.08
C PHE A 77 -4.87 -10.16 4.88
N ILE A 78 -5.59 -9.06 4.92
CA ILE A 78 -5.24 -7.89 5.70
C ILE A 78 -5.92 -7.97 7.06
N ALA A 79 -5.14 -8.10 8.13
CA ALA A 79 -5.68 -8.12 9.49
C ALA A 79 -6.31 -6.77 9.86
N ASN A 80 -7.51 -6.78 10.42
CA ASN A 80 -8.17 -5.62 11.00
C ASN A 80 -8.81 -5.95 12.36
N GLN A 81 -9.36 -4.95 13.06
CA GLN A 81 -9.94 -5.11 14.41
C GLN A 81 -11.13 -6.09 14.48
N THR A 82 -11.79 -6.36 13.35
CA THR A 82 -12.96 -7.24 13.24
C THR A 82 -12.63 -8.63 12.66
N GLY A 83 -11.37 -8.86 12.28
CA GLY A 83 -10.91 -10.07 11.61
C GLY A 83 -10.09 -9.77 10.35
N ASP A 84 -9.78 -10.79 9.56
CA ASP A 84 -9.07 -10.59 8.30
C ASP A 84 -10.01 -10.14 7.20
N GLN A 85 -9.56 -9.19 6.39
CA GLN A 85 -10.19 -8.83 5.12
C GLN A 85 -9.39 -9.44 3.97
N GLU A 86 -10.08 -10.10 3.04
CA GLU A 86 -9.47 -10.55 1.78
C GLU A 86 -9.45 -9.41 0.76
N VAL A 87 -8.28 -9.13 0.18
CA VAL A 87 -8.08 -8.15 -0.89
C VAL A 87 -7.25 -8.78 -1.99
N MET A 88 -7.59 -8.50 -3.25
CA MET A 88 -6.77 -8.89 -4.39
C MET A 88 -5.79 -7.76 -4.69
N MET A 89 -4.49 -8.06 -4.66
CA MET A 89 -3.43 -7.07 -4.88
C MET A 89 -2.37 -7.65 -5.81
N SER A 90 -1.84 -6.81 -6.69
CA SER A 90 -0.62 -7.11 -7.43
C SER A 90 0.60 -7.09 -6.50
N LYS A 91 1.68 -7.77 -6.90
CA LYS A 91 2.93 -7.75 -6.14
C LYS A 91 3.45 -6.32 -5.90
N GLN A 92 3.30 -5.43 -6.88
CA GLN A 92 3.69 -4.03 -6.77
C GLN A 92 2.85 -3.27 -5.74
N GLU A 93 1.53 -3.49 -5.70
CA GLU A 93 0.67 -2.90 -4.66
C GLU A 93 1.05 -3.39 -3.26
N ILE A 94 1.39 -4.68 -3.11
CA ILE A 94 1.83 -5.25 -1.82
C ILE A 94 3.14 -4.59 -1.37
N VAL A 95 4.12 -4.46 -2.27
CA VAL A 95 5.40 -3.76 -1.99
C VAL A 95 5.14 -2.29 -1.63
N GLY A 96 4.24 -1.63 -2.35
CA GLY A 96 3.84 -0.24 -2.09
C GLY A 96 3.26 -0.07 -0.69
N GLU A 97 2.32 -0.93 -0.30
CA GLU A 97 1.71 -0.92 1.05
C GLU A 97 2.74 -1.16 2.16
N LEU A 98 3.71 -2.06 1.95
CA LEU A 98 4.79 -2.31 2.91
C LEU A 98 5.75 -1.13 3.05
N SER A 99 5.94 -0.35 1.98
CA SER A 99 6.89 0.76 1.94
C SER A 99 6.28 2.06 2.48
N GLN A 100 4.99 2.29 2.24
CA GLN A 100 4.30 3.52 2.65
C GLN A 100 3.87 3.49 4.12
N ASN A 101 3.42 2.34 4.59
CA ASN A 101 3.00 2.14 5.97
C ASN A 101 4.14 1.47 6.73
N GLN A 102 5.05 2.26 7.32
CA GLN A 102 6.27 1.83 8.05
C GLN A 102 6.06 0.83 9.21
N GLY A 103 4.85 0.30 9.39
CA GLY A 103 4.51 -0.72 10.34
C GLY A 103 3.88 -1.99 9.75
N ASN A 104 3.58 -2.06 8.46
CA ASN A 104 2.94 -3.26 7.91
C ASN A 104 3.95 -4.41 7.83
N TRP A 105 3.59 -5.56 8.40
CA TRP A 105 4.34 -6.81 8.25
C TRP A 105 3.65 -7.70 7.24
N LEU A 106 4.38 -8.19 6.24
CA LEU A 106 3.90 -9.24 5.36
C LEU A 106 4.41 -10.59 5.84
N PHE A 107 3.51 -11.57 5.84
CA PHE A 107 3.83 -12.98 5.97
C PHE A 107 3.51 -13.68 4.66
N VAL A 108 4.48 -14.44 4.15
CA VAL A 108 4.35 -15.35 3.00
C VAL A 108 4.49 -16.76 3.55
N ASP A 109 3.42 -17.56 3.49
CA ASP A 109 3.36 -18.91 4.07
C ASP A 109 3.80 -18.96 5.55
N GLY A 110 3.47 -17.90 6.29
CA GLY A 110 3.80 -17.77 7.72
C GLY A 110 5.23 -17.29 8.01
N GLN A 111 6.06 -17.04 6.99
CA GLN A 111 7.37 -16.41 7.17
C GLN A 111 7.27 -14.90 6.93
N MET A 112 7.85 -14.11 7.83
CA MET A 112 7.86 -12.65 7.68
C MET A 112 8.81 -12.25 6.54
N VAL A 113 8.34 -11.37 5.65
CA VAL A 113 9.06 -10.88 4.47
C VAL A 113 8.93 -9.35 4.42
N ASP A 114 10.05 -8.66 4.25
CA ASP A 114 10.06 -7.20 4.04
C ASP A 114 9.89 -6.83 2.55
N ALA A 115 9.69 -5.54 2.26
CA ALA A 115 9.42 -5.07 0.90
C ALA A 115 10.55 -5.41 -0.09
N SER A 116 11.81 -5.18 0.30
CA SER A 116 12.97 -5.44 -0.56
C SER A 116 13.22 -6.92 -0.80
N THR A 117 12.97 -7.77 0.20
CA THR A 117 13.03 -9.23 0.04
C THR A 117 11.89 -9.70 -0.85
N LEU A 118 10.68 -9.16 -0.69
CA LEU A 118 9.52 -9.52 -1.51
C LEU A 118 9.76 -9.19 -2.98
N GLU A 119 10.33 -8.03 -3.32
CA GLU A 119 10.69 -7.67 -4.70
C GLU A 119 11.51 -8.77 -5.38
N ASN A 120 12.48 -9.33 -4.65
CA ASN A 120 13.37 -10.38 -5.13
C ASN A 120 12.84 -11.81 -4.94
N THR A 121 11.67 -11.98 -4.32
CA THR A 121 11.07 -13.29 -4.02
C THR A 121 10.02 -13.65 -5.06
N SER A 122 10.10 -14.85 -5.64
CA SER A 122 9.01 -15.39 -6.45
C SER A 122 7.87 -15.84 -5.53
N ILE A 123 6.67 -15.30 -5.77
CA ILE A 123 5.42 -15.70 -5.14
C ILE A 123 4.46 -16.20 -6.21
N THR A 124 3.53 -17.07 -5.85
CA THR A 124 2.49 -17.67 -6.70
C THR A 124 1.13 -17.51 -6.02
N GLN A 125 0.05 -17.76 -6.77
CA GLN A 125 -1.32 -17.71 -6.23
C GLN A 125 -1.63 -18.77 -5.16
N ASP A 126 -0.77 -19.78 -5.00
CA ASP A 126 -0.90 -20.80 -3.94
C ASP A 126 -0.31 -20.34 -2.61
N ASN A 127 0.55 -19.32 -2.60
CA ASN A 127 1.10 -18.78 -1.36
C ASN A 127 0.00 -18.11 -0.51
N VAL A 128 0.04 -18.32 0.80
CA VAL A 128 -0.80 -17.62 1.75
C VAL A 128 -0.13 -16.30 2.13
N LEU A 129 -0.67 -15.20 1.61
CA LEU A 129 -0.20 -13.85 1.91
C LEU A 129 -1.04 -13.23 3.02
N ARG A 130 -0.41 -12.85 4.13
CA ARG A 130 -1.06 -12.16 5.24
C ARG A 130 -0.34 -10.86 5.54
N MET A 131 -1.03 -9.75 5.38
CA MET A 131 -0.56 -8.44 5.80
C MET A 131 -1.12 -8.12 7.18
N VAL A 132 -0.23 -7.83 8.10
CA VAL A 132 -0.58 -7.41 9.45
C VAL A 132 -0.14 -5.96 9.55
N PRO A 133 -1.09 -5.00 9.57
CA PRO A 133 -0.75 -3.65 9.97
C PRO A 133 -0.07 -3.72 11.32
N SER A 134 0.98 -2.92 11.55
CA SER A 134 1.55 -2.81 12.89
C SER A 134 0.38 -2.58 13.84
N ILE A 135 0.30 -3.44 14.84
CA ILE A 135 -0.69 -3.34 15.90
C ILE A 135 -0.68 -1.87 16.31
N VAL A 136 -1.81 -1.18 16.11
CA VAL A 136 -1.98 0.22 16.52
C VAL A 136 -1.77 0.44 18.02
N GLY A 137 -1.57 -0.64 18.79
CA GLY A 137 -0.95 -0.59 20.11
C GLY A 137 0.58 -0.59 20.03
N GLY A 138 1.18 0.60 19.94
CA GLY A 138 2.61 0.80 20.22
C GLY A 138 3.45 1.36 19.08
N SER A 139 2.98 2.39 18.37
CA SER A 139 3.95 3.39 17.90
C SER A 139 4.63 3.97 19.14
N GLY A 140 5.91 4.33 19.08
CA GLY A 140 6.70 4.87 20.21
C GLY A 140 6.21 6.21 20.80
N GLU A 141 4.93 6.52 20.65
CA GLU A 141 4.22 7.58 21.35
C GLU A 141 4.00 7.19 22.82
N ALA A 142 4.05 8.18 23.71
CA ALA A 142 3.70 7.97 25.10
C ALA A 142 2.26 7.45 25.20
N THR A 143 2.07 6.35 25.93
CA THR A 143 0.76 5.84 26.28
C THR A 143 0.35 6.35 27.65
N PHE A 144 -0.92 6.67 27.80
CA PHE A 144 -1.51 7.14 29.05
C PHE A 144 -2.47 6.11 29.61
N THR A 145 -2.57 6.07 30.93
CA THR A 145 -3.57 5.24 31.62
C THR A 145 -4.92 5.92 31.50
N VAL A 146 -5.87 5.29 30.81
CA VAL A 146 -7.20 5.82 30.54
C VAL A 146 -8.24 4.97 31.25
N GLN A 147 -9.10 5.61 32.05
CA GLN A 147 -10.26 4.95 32.63
C GLN A 147 -11.42 4.96 31.62
N ILE A 148 -11.85 3.79 31.19
CA ILE A 148 -12.99 3.63 30.29
C ILE A 148 -14.23 3.33 31.11
N THR A 149 -15.27 4.13 30.96
CA THR A 149 -16.55 3.97 31.67
C THR A 149 -17.65 3.62 30.69
N ASP A 150 -18.40 2.57 30.99
CA ASP A 150 -19.59 2.18 30.25
C ASP A 150 -20.70 1.68 31.16
N SER A 151 -21.79 1.16 30.58
CA SER A 151 -22.95 0.66 31.32
C SER A 151 -22.65 -0.56 32.20
N THR A 152 -21.50 -1.22 32.01
CA THR A 152 -21.07 -2.38 32.79
C THR A 152 -20.11 -2.01 33.93
N GLY A 153 -19.64 -0.76 33.98
CA GLY A 153 -18.78 -0.24 35.02
C GLY A 153 -17.54 0.49 34.48
N HIS A 154 -16.41 0.32 35.17
CA HIS A 154 -15.13 0.93 34.81
C HIS A 154 -14.11 -0.13 34.42
N SER A 155 -13.38 0.13 33.35
CA SER A 155 -12.18 -0.60 32.93
C SER A 155 -11.03 0.38 32.74
N VAL A 156 -9.82 -0.14 32.57
CA VAL A 156 -8.60 0.66 32.37
C VAL A 156 -7.89 0.15 31.12
N ALA A 157 -7.45 1.07 30.27
CA ALA A 157 -6.66 0.78 29.07
C ALA A 157 -5.43 1.70 29.01
N GLN A 158 -4.42 1.29 28.25
CA GLN A 158 -3.35 2.18 27.82
C GLN A 158 -3.69 2.69 26.42
N MET A 159 -3.68 4.01 26.21
CA MET A 159 -3.99 4.61 24.91
C MET A 159 -2.99 5.74 24.61
N SER A 160 -2.61 5.89 23.34
CA SER A 160 -1.83 7.03 22.88
C SER A 160 -2.70 8.29 22.76
N GLN A 161 -2.05 9.46 22.68
CA GLN A 161 -2.74 10.72 22.43
C GLN A 161 -3.51 10.72 21.09
N THR A 162 -2.94 10.08 20.07
CA THR A 162 -3.58 9.91 18.75
C THR A 162 -4.84 9.05 18.86
N GLU A 163 -4.78 7.92 19.58
CA GLU A 163 -5.94 7.06 19.81
C GLU A 163 -7.05 7.81 20.57
N LEU A 164 -6.71 8.57 21.61
CA LEU A 164 -7.66 9.40 22.37
C LEU A 164 -8.34 10.45 21.50
N ALA A 165 -7.59 11.10 20.60
CA ALA A 165 -8.15 12.08 19.67
C ALA A 165 -9.14 11.44 18.69
N CYS A 166 -8.78 10.28 18.11
CA CYS A 166 -9.65 9.52 17.21
C CYS A 166 -10.94 9.05 17.90
N GLU A 167 -10.84 8.51 19.11
CA GLU A 167 -12.00 8.07 19.89
C GLU A 167 -12.97 9.22 20.17
N THR A 168 -12.43 10.39 20.50
CA THR A 168 -13.22 11.61 20.75
C THR A 168 -13.87 12.14 19.46
N GLU A 169 -13.15 12.08 18.33
CA GLU A 169 -13.63 12.55 17.03
C GLU A 169 -14.74 11.68 16.45
N SER A 170 -14.71 10.37 16.72
CA SER A 170 -15.77 9.43 16.32
C SER A 170 -17.14 9.81 16.89
N GLY A 171 -17.19 10.66 17.92
CA GLY A 171 -18.41 11.05 18.64
C GLY A 171 -19.03 9.91 19.44
N SER A 172 -18.40 8.73 19.44
CA SER A 172 -18.88 7.54 20.14
C SER A 172 -18.55 7.58 21.63
N ASN A 173 -17.67 8.50 22.06
CA ASN A 173 -17.14 8.60 23.41
C ASN A 173 -16.95 10.06 23.82
N TRP A 174 -17.17 10.35 25.11
CA TRP A 174 -16.79 11.63 25.71
C TRP A 174 -15.48 11.46 26.46
N LEU A 175 -14.47 12.24 26.08
CA LEU A 175 -13.18 12.26 26.74
C LEU A 175 -13.12 13.37 27.78
N PHE A 176 -12.63 13.02 28.96
CA PHE A 176 -12.38 13.92 30.07
C PHE A 176 -10.90 13.87 30.45
N VAL A 177 -10.29 15.04 30.64
CA VAL A 177 -8.94 15.18 31.21
C VAL A 177 -9.07 16.03 32.47
N ASP A 178 -8.62 15.50 33.60
CA ASP A 178 -8.74 16.10 34.94
C ASP A 178 -10.17 16.59 35.27
N GLY A 179 -11.17 15.81 34.83
CA GLY A 179 -12.59 16.09 35.04
C GLY A 179 -13.22 17.10 34.08
N GLN A 180 -12.46 17.65 33.12
CA GLN A 180 -12.98 18.54 32.09
C GLN A 180 -13.18 17.79 30.78
N MET A 181 -14.37 17.95 30.16
CA MET A 181 -14.64 17.39 28.84
C MET A 181 -13.83 18.13 27.79
N VAL A 182 -13.12 17.39 26.94
CA VAL A 182 -12.25 17.92 25.89
C VAL A 182 -12.68 17.38 24.53
N ASP A 183 -12.51 18.19 23.48
CA ASP A 183 -12.74 17.75 22.11
C ASP A 183 -11.47 17.21 21.45
N ALA A 184 -11.62 16.57 20.29
CA ALA A 184 -10.52 15.92 19.59
C ALA A 184 -9.42 16.88 19.11
N ALA A 185 -9.72 18.18 18.89
CA ALA A 185 -8.71 19.16 18.51
C ALA A 185 -7.88 19.55 19.74
N ALA A 186 -8.54 19.82 20.87
CA ALA A 186 -7.87 20.13 22.14
C ALA A 186 -6.97 18.99 22.61
N VAL A 187 -7.38 17.73 22.43
CA VAL A 187 -6.57 16.54 22.79
C VAL A 187 -5.26 16.50 22.02
N ARG A 188 -5.24 16.90 20.75
CA ARG A 188 -4.02 16.87 19.92
C ARG A 188 -3.00 17.93 20.32
N GLU A 189 -3.44 19.00 20.96
CA GLU A 189 -2.58 20.12 21.38
C GLU A 189 -2.16 20.04 22.86
N MET A 190 -2.89 19.27 23.67
CA MET A 190 -2.67 19.18 25.11
C MET A 190 -1.43 18.34 25.44
N ASP A 191 -0.67 18.76 26.46
CA ASP A 191 0.37 17.94 27.06
C ASP A 191 -0.26 16.96 28.08
N LEU A 192 -0.64 15.78 27.58
CA LEU A 192 -1.27 14.74 28.40
C LEU A 192 -0.30 14.10 29.41
N SER A 193 1.01 14.36 29.34
CA SER A 193 1.97 13.85 30.33
C SER A 193 1.78 14.45 31.73
N GLN A 194 1.10 15.60 31.81
CA GLN A 194 0.79 16.28 33.06
C GLN A 194 -0.61 15.96 33.59
N ALA A 195 -1.42 15.20 32.86
CA ALA A 195 -2.76 14.85 33.29
C ALA A 195 -2.71 13.91 34.51
N ALA A 196 -3.46 14.24 35.56
CA ALA A 196 -3.61 13.36 36.72
C ALA A 196 -4.64 12.25 36.45
N GLU A 197 -5.66 12.55 35.65
CA GLU A 197 -6.72 11.63 35.26
C GLU A 197 -7.12 11.82 33.80
N ILE A 198 -7.18 10.71 33.05
CA ILE A 198 -7.79 10.67 31.72
C ILE A 198 -8.91 9.64 31.74
N ARG A 199 -10.12 10.06 31.35
CA ARG A 199 -11.31 9.21 31.38
C ARG A 199 -12.09 9.30 30.08
N LEU A 200 -12.39 8.15 29.50
CA LEU A 200 -13.23 8.00 28.32
C LEU A 200 -14.57 7.40 28.75
N THR A 201 -15.67 8.09 28.48
CA THR A 201 -17.01 7.70 28.89
C THR A 201 -17.87 7.41 27.67
N LYS A 202 -18.36 6.17 27.55
CA LYS A 202 -19.37 5.83 26.56
C LYS A 202 -20.67 6.57 26.91
N PRO A 203 -21.37 7.18 25.94
CA PRO A 203 -22.65 7.81 26.20
C PRO A 203 -23.59 6.76 26.79
N LEU A 204 -24.13 7.07 27.96
CA LEU A 204 -25.21 6.28 28.55
C LEU A 204 -26.44 6.55 27.69
N VAL A 205 -26.84 5.59 26.86
CA VAL A 205 -28.15 5.61 26.20
C VAL A 205 -29.23 5.52 27.29
N GLY A 206 -29.68 6.68 27.75
CA GLY A 206 -30.82 6.80 28.65
C GLY A 206 -32.10 6.43 27.91
N GLY A 207 -32.74 5.35 28.36
CA GLY A 207 -34.18 5.12 28.22
C GLY A 207 -34.74 5.02 26.80
N ILE A 208 -34.95 3.78 26.33
CA ILE A 208 -36.15 3.50 25.56
C ILE A 208 -37.36 3.76 26.47
N ASP A 209 -37.98 4.93 26.36
CA ASP A 209 -39.35 5.11 26.87
C ASP A 209 -40.26 4.19 26.03
N SER A 210 -40.47 2.99 26.55
CA SER A 210 -41.60 2.14 26.19
C SER A 210 -42.73 2.44 27.18
N VAL A 211 -43.54 3.46 26.88
CA VAL A 211 -44.98 3.52 27.27
C VAL A 211 -45.74 4.30 26.19
#